data_AF-A0A3B9FHW1-F1
#
_entry.id   AF-A0A3B9FHW1-F1
#
_cell.length_a   1.000
_cell.length_b   1.000
_cell.length_c   1.000
_cell.angle_alpha   90.00
_cell.angle_beta   90.00
_cell.angle_gamma   90.00
#
_symmetry.space_group_name_H-M   'P 1'
#
loop_
_entity.id
_entity.type
_entity.pdbx_description
1 polymer ?
#
loop_
_entity_poly.entity_id
_entity_poly.type
_entity_poly.pdbx_seq_one_letter_code
_entity_poly.pdbx_strand_id
1 'polypeptide(L)' 'MLSLDKKVNLTCIDNDQIAAGTIVRIQGSRVDVALDQGGLLISLQMKKPGLYVGSQSGLEFLMKI' A
#
# COMPACT_ATOMS: atom_id res chain seq x y z
N MET A 1 -5.03 11.91 5.03
CA MET A 1 -4.61 11.49 6.39
C MET A 1 -4.58 9.97 6.51
N LEU A 2 -3.56 9.42 7.16
CA LEU A 2 -3.41 7.99 7.47
C LEU A 2 -4.20 7.62 8.72
N SER A 3 -4.84 6.45 8.70
CA SER A 3 -5.46 5.84 9.87
C SER A 3 -5.51 4.32 9.69
N LEU A 4 -5.56 3.58 10.79
CA LEU A 4 -5.90 2.15 10.75
C LEU A 4 -7.30 1.96 10.17
N ASP A 5 -7.53 0.79 9.59
CA ASP A 5 -8.78 0.35 8.95
C ASP A 5 -9.22 1.22 7.76
N LYS A 6 -8.40 2.16 7.34
CA LYS A 6 -8.67 2.99 6.18
C LYS A 6 -8.56 2.17 4.91
N LYS A 7 -9.60 2.23 4.08
CA LYS A 7 -9.58 1.73 2.72
C LYS A 7 -8.71 2.61 1.83
N VAL A 8 -7.80 1.98 1.10
CA VAL A 8 -6.84 2.62 0.19
C VAL A 8 -6.73 1.84 -1.10
N ASN A 9 -6.27 2.51 -2.14
CA ASN A 9 -5.96 1.89 -3.43
C ASN A 9 -4.44 1.85 -3.60
N LEU A 10 -3.94 0.68 -3.98
CA LEU A 10 -2.56 0.48 -4.41
C LEU A 10 -2.53 0.40 -5.93
N THR A 11 -1.70 1.22 -6.56
CA THR A 11 -1.43 1.15 -7.99
C THR A 11 -0.19 0.30 -8.22
N CYS A 12 -0.32 -0.79 -8.96
CA CYS A 12 0.81 -1.58 -9.44
C CYS A 12 1.46 -0.83 -10.61
N ILE A 13 2.74 -0.49 -10.48
CA ILE A 13 3.44 0.36 -11.46
C ILE A 13 3.77 -0.42 -12.73
N ASP A 14 3.92 -1.74 -12.64
CA ASP A 14 4.31 -2.59 -13.76
C ASP A 14 3.20 -2.78 -14.80
N ASN A 15 1.93 -2.65 -14.39
CA ASN A 15 0.77 -2.93 -15.25
C ASN A 15 -0.43 -2.00 -15.04
N ASP A 16 -0.24 -0.90 -14.30
CA ASP A 16 -1.26 0.11 -13.96
C ASP A 16 -2.53 -0.43 -13.29
N GLN A 17 -2.51 -1.66 -12.77
CA GLN A 17 -3.67 -2.22 -12.08
C GLN A 17 -3.86 -1.59 -10.70
N ILE A 18 -5.11 -1.43 -10.31
CA ILE A 18 -5.49 -0.89 -9.00
C ILE A 18 -6.00 -2.04 -8.13
N ALA A 19 -5.37 -2.22 -6.98
CA ALA A 19 -5.79 -3.17 -5.96
C ALA A 19 -6.33 -2.41 -4.74
N ALA A 20 -7.57 -2.69 -4.37
CA ALA A 20 -8.16 -2.18 -3.13
C ALA A 20 -7.58 -2.92 -1.93
N GLY A 21 -7.33 -2.19 -0.84
CA GLY A 21 -6.84 -2.76 0.41
C GLY A 21 -7.15 -1.91 1.62
N THR A 22 -6.77 -2.42 2.78
CA THR A 22 -7.03 -1.83 4.09
C THR A 22 -5.72 -1.64 4.84
N ILE A 23 -5.51 -0.45 5.41
CA ILE A 23 -4.34 -0.21 6.27
C ILE A 23 -4.52 -0.98 7.58
N VAL A 24 -3.61 -1.92 7.85
CA VAL A 24 -3.64 -2.74 9.08
C VAL A 24 -2.50 -2.46 10.04
N ARG A 25 -1.46 -1.74 9.59
CA ARG A 25 -0.35 -1.31 10.45
C ARG A 25 0.21 0.02 9.99
N ILE A 26 0.54 0.88 10.95
CA ILE A 26 1.32 2.10 10.74
C ILE A 26 2.47 2.10 11.75
N GLN A 27 3.70 2.20 11.27
CA GLN A 27 4.90 2.24 12.11
C GLN A 27 5.88 3.28 11.56
N GLY A 28 5.84 4.49 12.10
CA GLY A 28 6.66 5.60 11.62
C GLY A 28 6.39 5.89 10.13
N SER A 29 7.39 5.66 9.28
CA SER A 29 7.31 5.84 7.83
C SER A 29 6.85 4.60 7.06
N ARG A 30 6.57 3.49 7.75
CA ARG A 30 6.06 2.24 7.16
C ARG A 30 4.55 2.11 7.36
N VAL A 31 3.87 1.60 6.33
CA VAL A 31 2.43 1.26 6.36
C VAL A 31 2.26 -0.12 5.75
N ASP A 32 1.59 -1.03 6.46
CA ASP A 32 1.22 -2.34 5.90
C ASP A 32 -0.25 -2.31 5.48
N VAL A 33 -0.52 -2.73 4.25
CA VAL A 33 -1.85 -2.78 3.63
C VAL A 33 -2.22 -4.22 3.31
N ALA A 34 -3.36 -4.68 3.82
CA ALA A 34 -3.94 -5.95 3.44
C ALA A 34 -4.80 -5.75 2.18
N LEU A 35 -4.47 -6.45 1.09
CA LEU A 35 -5.26 -6.45 -0.12
C LEU A 35 -6.57 -7.22 0.07
N ASP A 36 -7.66 -6.65 -0.42
CA ASP A 36 -8.98 -7.28 -0.36
C ASP A 36 -9.04 -8.54 -1.27
N GLN A 37 -8.21 -8.57 -2.32
CA GLN A 37 -8.04 -9.71 -3.22
C GLN A 37 -6.93 -10.64 -2.69
N GLY A 38 -7.32 -11.72 -2.00
CA GLY A 38 -6.42 -12.82 -1.64
C GLY A 38 -5.64 -12.65 -0.33
N GLY A 39 -5.97 -11.67 0.51
CA GLY A 39 -5.40 -11.54 1.86
C GLY A 39 -3.90 -11.26 1.91
N LEU A 40 -3.31 -10.84 0.79
CA LEU A 40 -1.91 -10.47 0.67
C LEU A 40 -1.61 -9.19 1.46
N LEU A 41 -0.50 -9.19 2.20
CA LEU A 41 -0.01 -8.01 2.91
C LEU A 41 1.11 -7.36 2.12
N ILE A 42 0.96 -6.08 1.83
CA ILE A 42 1.99 -5.26 1.17
C ILE A 42 2.54 -4.26 2.18
N SER A 43 3.84 -4.35 2.44
CA SER A 43 4.56 -3.41 3.30
C SER A 43 5.07 -2.25 2.45
N LEU A 44 4.58 -1.04 2.72
CA LEU A 44 4.90 0.17 1.98
C LEU A 44 5.75 1.10 2.84
N GLN A 45 6.76 1.71 2.23
CA GLN A 45 7.65 2.68 2.86
C GLN A 45 7.40 4.07 2.28
N MET A 46 7.28 5.09 3.13
CA MET A 46 7.16 6.48 2.70
C MET A 46 8.45 6.90 1.99
N LYS A 47 8.32 7.33 0.73
CA LYS A 47 9.43 7.90 -0.06
C LYS A 47 9.39 9.42 -0.10
N LYS A 48 8.18 9.99 -0.09
CA LYS A 48 7.91 11.43 0.01
C LYS A 48 6.64 11.61 0.86
N PRO A 49 6.40 12.80 1.45
CA PRO A 49 5.15 13.06 2.14
C PRO A 49 3.93 12.69 1.27
N GLY A 50 3.08 11.80 1.76
CA GLY A 50 1.90 11.30 1.04
C GLY A 50 2.17 10.24 -0.04
N LEU A 51 3.41 9.85 -0.29
CA LEU A 51 3.80 8.85 -1.29
C LEU A 51 4.51 7.66 -0.64
N TYR A 52 3.91 6.48 -0.77
CA TYR A 52 4.43 5.23 -0.22
C TYR A 52 4.64 4.22 -1.34
N VAL A 53 5.73 3.47 -1.24
CA VAL A 53 6.13 2.48 -2.24
C VAL A 53 6.53 1.20 -1.52
N GLY A 54 6.07 0.07 -2.02
CA GLY A 54 6.43 -1.26 -1.54
C GLY A 54 6.46 -2.24 -2.69
N SER A 55 7.08 -3.38 -2.49
CA SER A 55 7.15 -4.43 -3.49
C SER A 55 6.62 -5.75 -2.94
N GLN A 56 5.96 -6.52 -3.79
CA GLN A 56 5.46 -7.85 -3.47
C GLN A 56 5.58 -8.75 -4.70
N SER A 57 6.21 -9.92 -4.53
CA SER A 57 6.39 -10.91 -5.61
C SER A 57 7.04 -10.35 -6.89
N GLY A 58 7.93 -9.36 -6.76
CA GLY A 58 8.62 -8.71 -7.87
C GLY A 58 7.86 -7.58 -8.55
N LEU A 59 6.63 -7.28 -8.11
CA LEU A 59 5.84 -6.13 -8.57
C LEU A 59 5.97 -4.96 -7.60
N GLU A 60 5.98 -3.74 -8.12
CA GLU A 60 6.03 -2.51 -7.32
C GLU A 60 4.64 -1.87 -7.19
N PHE A 61 4.27 -1.53 -5.96
CA PHE A 61 3.00 -0.94 -5.60
C PHE A 61 3.18 0.43 -4.99
N LEU A 62 2.30 1.34 -5.38
CA LEU A 62 2.30 2.73 -4.97
C LEU A 62 0.98 3.11 -4.30
N MET A 63 1.09 3.82 -3.19
CA MET A 63 -0.04 4.42 -2.47
C MET A 63 0.16 5.93 -2.37
N LYS A 64 -0.88 6.68 -2.73
CA LYS A 64 -0.97 8.14 -2.59
C LYS A 64 -2.12 8.50 -1.65
N ILE A 65 -1.92 9.47 -0.76
CA ILE A 65 -2.88 9.86 0.29
C ILE A 65 -2.94 11.37 0.49
#